data_AF-A0A923J5Y1-F1
#
_entry.id   AF-A0A923J5Y1-F1
#
_cell.length_a   1.000
_cell.length_b   1.000
_cell.length_c   1.000
_cell.angle_alpha   90.00
_cell.angle_beta   90.00
_cell.angle_gamma   90.00
#
_symmetry.space_group_name_H-M   'P 1'
#
loop_
_entity.id
_entity.type
_entity.pdbx_description
1 polymer ?
#
loop_
_entity_poly.entity_id
_entity_poly.type
_entity_poly.pdbx_seq_one_letter_code
_entity_poly.pdbx_strand_id
1 'polypeptide(L)'
;MPSIYSDASFSDILDFHDKDVAVVEADIYFQFFETILEKFEIRPRFIQVDDYGKVLSLIHQKKVSAGIVPRLYGAYYEKRFRVSKSPISFRPTELRFAVAKGRNTSVITTLDRHLKILKENPNSLFYQSLDLWTQGVRKVTLPLWLRPLWVLGITAGIMGLIVAGNVFLRRQVKLRTEALKITIAEKEKIESELAVAREIQLQLVPTNFPTVPNRKAFDIYASLEPARRVGGDFYDFFFIDRNSLCLVIGDVSGKGVPAALFMAMTKTMIKSAARLLVEPEYILADVNREIARNNPSLTFVTVFLGVLDLNTGNLTYTCAGHNPPLFIGKKGNCVLLGDAQCPAIGLDDTFQYRQATVQLRHKEGLLLFTDGVTEAQDDKNRLFTQESLMNTVSLTAGLTPKERVTAILSQIREFAGNRPMDDDITLLALTYFSPNRLDDTLKTIVLRNDIREISRIIDAITQIADSVSCPPVVVHDVTLAMEEIFSNIVFYGFGDDLDHNITFHMVIEGDALILTLQDEGIPFNPLNVQIGRQGRPLEERDKGGMGITLAKNLMDQMEYRRERGKNILRMEKRYR
;
A
#
# COMPACT_ATOMS: atom_id res chain seq x y z
N MET A 1 46.90 -92.65 -48.91
CA MET A 1 47.21 -92.58 -47.47
C MET A 1 45.90 -92.48 -46.70
N PRO A 2 45.57 -93.41 -45.79
CA PRO A 2 44.31 -93.38 -45.08
C PRO A 2 44.37 -92.33 -43.95
N SER A 3 43.29 -91.55 -43.79
CA SER A 3 43.16 -90.56 -42.71
C SER A 3 42.89 -91.27 -41.38
N ILE A 4 43.83 -91.20 -40.45
CA ILE A 4 43.87 -91.97 -39.18
C ILE A 4 42.90 -91.42 -38.10
N TYR A 5 42.10 -90.40 -38.38
CA TYR A 5 41.26 -89.74 -37.37
C TYR A 5 39.78 -89.85 -37.70
N SER A 6 39.19 -91.02 -37.41
CA SER A 6 37.76 -91.13 -37.11
C SER A 6 37.46 -90.41 -35.79
N ASP A 7 36.26 -89.85 -35.63
CA ASP A 7 35.77 -89.19 -34.41
C ASP A 7 35.86 -90.12 -33.17
N ALA A 8 37.05 -90.20 -32.58
CA ALA A 8 37.31 -90.99 -31.38
C ALA A 8 36.86 -90.17 -30.17
N SER A 9 35.73 -90.55 -29.57
CA SER A 9 35.35 -90.02 -28.27
C SER A 9 36.25 -90.67 -27.21
N PHE A 10 37.28 -89.95 -26.76
CA PHE A 10 38.08 -90.36 -25.60
C PHE A 10 37.21 -90.35 -24.35
N SER A 11 36.59 -91.49 -24.07
CA SER A 11 35.63 -91.69 -22.98
C SER A 11 36.22 -92.52 -21.85
N ASP A 12 37.23 -93.34 -22.15
CA ASP A 12 37.99 -94.17 -21.22
C ASP A 12 39.48 -93.81 -21.22
N ILE A 13 40.16 -93.99 -20.09
CA ILE A 13 41.59 -93.77 -19.95
C ILE A 13 42.41 -94.78 -20.79
N LEU A 14 41.85 -95.95 -21.09
CA LEU A 14 42.47 -96.95 -21.96
C LEU A 14 42.60 -96.48 -23.42
N ASP A 15 41.78 -95.51 -23.84
CA ASP A 15 41.75 -94.98 -25.21
C ASP A 15 43.07 -94.29 -25.62
N PHE A 16 43.95 -94.00 -24.65
CA PHE A 16 45.22 -93.31 -24.87
C PHE A 16 46.39 -94.23 -25.28
N HIS A 17 46.25 -95.55 -25.25
CA HIS A 17 47.34 -96.47 -25.63
C HIS A 17 47.73 -96.31 -27.11
N ASP A 18 49.03 -96.19 -27.39
CA ASP A 18 49.59 -95.97 -28.74
C ASP A 18 49.06 -94.72 -29.48
N LYS A 19 48.51 -93.74 -28.76
CA LYS A 19 48.06 -92.46 -29.32
C LYS A 19 49.06 -91.33 -29.07
N ASP A 20 49.10 -90.40 -30.03
CA ASP A 20 49.88 -89.16 -29.90
C ASP A 20 49.11 -88.15 -29.04
N VAL A 21 49.69 -87.74 -27.90
CA VAL A 21 49.08 -86.81 -26.94
C VAL A 21 49.96 -85.58 -26.77
N ALA A 22 49.42 -84.38 -27.04
CA ALA A 22 50.12 -83.12 -26.85
C ALA A 22 50.06 -82.65 -25.38
N VAL A 23 51.21 -82.31 -24.82
CA VAL A 23 51.36 -81.89 -23.42
C VAL A 23 52.31 -80.71 -23.32
N VAL A 24 52.14 -79.86 -22.31
CA VAL A 24 53.06 -78.74 -22.08
C VAL A 24 54.27 -79.20 -21.29
N GLU A 25 55.47 -78.82 -21.74
CA GLU A 25 56.73 -79.15 -21.07
C GLU A 25 56.76 -78.59 -19.63
N ALA A 26 57.25 -79.39 -18.68
CA ALA A 26 57.34 -79.05 -17.26
C ALA A 26 56.02 -78.67 -16.55
N ASP A 27 54.85 -79.04 -17.10
CA ASP A 27 53.56 -78.80 -16.47
C ASP A 27 53.22 -79.86 -15.39
N ILE A 28 52.67 -79.40 -14.26
CA ILE A 28 52.23 -80.26 -13.14
C ILE A 28 51.12 -81.23 -13.57
N TYR A 29 50.30 -80.86 -14.55
CA TYR A 29 49.25 -81.73 -15.09
C TYR A 29 49.81 -82.86 -15.95
N PHE A 30 50.91 -82.62 -16.67
CA PHE A 30 51.58 -83.64 -17.48
C PHE A 30 52.20 -84.72 -16.60
N GLN A 31 53.00 -84.33 -15.60
CA GLN A 31 53.65 -85.28 -14.68
C GLN A 31 52.64 -86.16 -13.93
N PHE A 32 51.52 -85.57 -13.50
CA PHE A 32 50.48 -86.33 -12.79
C PHE A 32 49.73 -87.29 -13.72
N PHE A 33 49.45 -86.87 -14.96
CA PHE A 33 48.78 -87.74 -15.93
C PHE A 33 49.68 -88.90 -16.37
N GLU A 34 50.97 -88.64 -16.58
CA GLU A 34 51.98 -89.68 -16.86
C GLU A 34 52.02 -90.72 -15.74
N THR A 35 52.07 -90.28 -14.47
CA THR A 35 52.03 -91.18 -13.30
C THR A 35 50.75 -92.03 -13.25
N ILE A 36 49.60 -91.49 -13.67
CA ILE A 36 48.36 -92.27 -13.74
C ILE A 36 48.47 -93.33 -14.82
N LEU A 37 48.92 -92.98 -16.03
CA LEU A 37 49.00 -93.92 -17.15
C LEU A 37 50.01 -95.04 -16.89
N GLU A 38 51.14 -94.76 -16.24
CA GLU A 38 52.10 -95.78 -15.81
C GLU A 38 51.48 -96.84 -14.91
N LYS A 39 50.61 -96.46 -13.97
CA LYS A 39 49.93 -97.40 -13.06
C LYS A 39 48.98 -98.36 -13.77
N PHE A 40 48.50 -97.98 -14.95
CA PHE A 40 47.64 -98.80 -15.80
C PHE A 40 48.40 -99.44 -16.97
N GLU A 41 49.74 -99.35 -16.99
CA GLU A 41 50.63 -99.85 -18.05
C GLU A 41 50.32 -99.29 -19.45
N ILE A 42 49.68 -98.11 -19.51
CA ILE A 42 49.29 -97.46 -20.77
C ILE A 42 50.45 -96.61 -21.28
N ARG A 43 50.92 -96.90 -22.49
CA ARG A 43 52.02 -96.17 -23.14
C ARG A 43 51.53 -95.33 -24.31
N PRO A 44 51.20 -94.04 -24.13
CA PRO A 44 51.00 -93.11 -25.24
C PRO A 44 52.35 -92.57 -25.75
N ARG A 45 52.34 -91.94 -26.93
CA ARG A 45 53.49 -91.14 -27.40
C ARG A 45 53.22 -89.67 -27.07
N PHE A 46 54.01 -89.10 -26.16
CA PHE A 46 53.87 -87.70 -25.78
C PHE A 46 54.60 -86.77 -26.75
N ILE A 47 53.91 -85.71 -27.19
CA ILE A 47 54.49 -84.61 -27.95
C ILE A 47 54.49 -83.37 -27.06
N GLN A 48 55.67 -82.97 -26.61
CA GLN A 48 55.83 -81.83 -25.72
C GLN A 48 55.84 -80.53 -26.52
N VAL A 49 55.17 -79.51 -25.99
CA VAL A 49 55.09 -78.16 -26.59
C VAL A 49 55.20 -77.08 -25.51
N ASP A 50 55.53 -75.86 -25.94
CA ASP A 50 55.87 -74.77 -25.03
C ASP A 50 54.65 -74.15 -24.30
N ASP A 51 53.44 -74.29 -24.85
CA ASP A 51 52.24 -73.64 -24.29
C ASP A 51 50.92 -74.37 -24.63
N TYR A 52 49.88 -74.12 -23.83
CA TYR A 52 48.55 -74.75 -24.01
C TYR A 52 47.82 -74.35 -25.29
N GLY A 53 48.13 -73.18 -25.85
CA GLY A 53 47.61 -72.77 -27.16
C GLY A 53 48.13 -73.67 -28.28
N LYS A 54 49.43 -74.01 -28.25
CA LYS A 54 50.04 -74.98 -29.17
C LYS A 54 49.41 -76.36 -29.03
N VAL A 55 49.15 -76.83 -27.80
CA VAL A 55 48.42 -78.09 -27.55
C VAL A 55 47.08 -78.11 -28.31
N LEU A 56 46.22 -77.10 -28.10
CA LEU A 56 44.92 -77.04 -28.77
C LEU A 56 45.04 -76.87 -30.29
N SER A 57 46.07 -76.15 -30.75
CA SER A 57 46.31 -75.98 -32.19
C SER A 57 46.72 -77.28 -32.88
N LEU A 58 47.50 -78.15 -32.23
CA LEU A 58 47.91 -79.44 -32.78
C LEU A 58 46.72 -80.41 -32.90
N ILE A 59 45.81 -80.38 -31.92
CA ILE A 59 44.54 -81.14 -31.97
C ILE A 59 43.66 -80.60 -33.11
N HIS A 60 43.52 -79.27 -33.23
CA HIS A 60 42.75 -78.65 -34.31
C HIS A 60 43.29 -79.01 -35.69
N GLN A 61 44.61 -79.05 -35.85
CA GLN A 61 45.30 -79.45 -37.08
C GLN A 61 45.30 -80.98 -37.30
N LYS A 62 44.69 -81.77 -36.39
CA LYS A 62 44.68 -83.24 -36.40
C LYS A 62 46.08 -83.87 -36.47
N LYS A 63 47.07 -83.20 -35.89
CA LYS A 63 48.45 -83.71 -35.80
C LYS A 63 48.66 -84.61 -34.58
N VAL A 64 47.80 -84.47 -33.57
CA VAL A 64 47.76 -85.30 -32.36
C VAL A 64 46.33 -85.74 -32.09
N SER A 65 46.18 -86.84 -31.35
CA SER A 65 44.88 -87.44 -31.05
C SER A 65 44.17 -86.74 -29.88
N ALA A 66 44.94 -86.28 -28.89
CA ALA A 66 44.42 -85.61 -27.70
C ALA A 66 45.45 -84.63 -27.15
N GLY A 67 45.06 -83.82 -26.15
CA GLY A 67 46.01 -82.99 -25.43
C GLY A 67 45.49 -82.48 -24.10
N ILE A 68 46.44 -82.12 -23.23
CA ILE A 68 46.19 -81.79 -21.82
C ILE A 68 46.26 -80.28 -21.63
N VAL A 69 45.20 -79.68 -21.08
CA VAL A 69 45.14 -78.27 -20.74
C VAL A 69 44.35 -78.05 -19.44
N PRO A 70 44.60 -76.95 -18.69
CA PRO A 70 43.78 -76.58 -17.54
C PRO A 70 42.31 -76.40 -17.92
N ARG A 71 41.41 -76.86 -17.05
CA ARG A 71 39.97 -76.89 -17.32
C ARG A 71 39.38 -75.53 -17.75
N LEU A 72 39.82 -74.44 -17.11
CA LEU A 72 39.37 -73.08 -17.45
C LEU A 72 39.88 -72.64 -18.82
N TYR A 73 41.13 -72.97 -19.15
CA TYR A 73 41.74 -72.64 -20.43
C TYR A 73 41.06 -73.39 -21.59
N GLY A 74 40.86 -74.71 -21.43
CA GLY A 74 40.16 -75.52 -22.42
C GLY A 74 38.73 -75.04 -22.70
N ALA A 75 37.95 -74.73 -21.64
CA ALA A 75 36.57 -74.27 -21.79
C ALA A 75 36.45 -72.90 -22.49
N TYR A 76 37.43 -72.01 -22.31
CA TYR A 76 37.42 -70.70 -22.95
C TYR A 76 37.74 -70.79 -24.46
N TYR A 77 38.64 -71.70 -24.84
CA TYR A 77 39.14 -71.80 -26.21
C TYR A 77 38.53 -72.95 -27.04
N GLU A 78 37.63 -73.75 -26.46
CA GLU A 78 36.96 -74.91 -27.06
C GLU A 78 36.36 -74.59 -28.45
N LYS A 79 35.52 -73.55 -28.51
CA LYS A 79 34.88 -73.11 -29.76
C LYS A 79 35.88 -72.58 -30.78
N ARG A 80 36.96 -71.94 -30.32
CA ARG A 80 37.96 -71.28 -31.19
C ARG A 80 38.81 -72.32 -31.93
N PHE A 81 39.22 -73.38 -31.26
CA PHE A 81 40.04 -74.45 -31.85
C PHE A 81 39.22 -75.67 -32.28
N ARG A 82 37.88 -75.60 -32.26
CA ARG A 82 36.97 -76.71 -32.64
C ARG A 82 37.37 -78.05 -32.02
N VAL A 83 37.80 -78.01 -30.76
CA VAL A 83 38.11 -79.21 -29.97
C VAL A 83 36.90 -79.56 -29.12
N SER A 84 36.73 -80.83 -28.77
CA SER A 84 35.70 -81.29 -27.84
C SER A 84 36.34 -81.65 -26.51
N LYS A 85 35.66 -81.31 -25.42
CA LYS A 85 36.13 -81.68 -24.08
C LYS A 85 35.87 -83.16 -23.81
N SER A 86 36.90 -83.90 -23.39
CA SER A 86 36.76 -85.27 -22.86
C SER A 86 36.09 -85.27 -21.48
N PRO A 87 35.26 -86.29 -21.15
CA PRO A 87 34.75 -86.50 -19.80
C PRO A 87 35.85 -86.80 -18.76
N ILE A 88 37.05 -87.19 -19.19
CA ILE A 88 38.17 -87.52 -18.32
C ILE A 88 38.73 -86.24 -17.70
N SER A 89 38.56 -86.10 -16.38
CA SER A 89 39.09 -84.98 -15.60
C SER A 89 39.82 -85.53 -14.40
N PHE A 90 41.08 -85.14 -14.22
CA PHE A 90 41.89 -85.49 -13.06
C PHE A 90 42.26 -84.23 -12.28
N ARG A 91 42.46 -84.37 -10.97
CA ARG A 91 42.99 -83.31 -10.10
C ARG A 91 44.34 -83.79 -9.56
N PRO A 92 45.43 -83.01 -9.73
CA PRO A 92 46.71 -83.34 -9.13
C PRO A 92 46.63 -83.03 -7.64
N THR A 93 46.10 -83.96 -6.85
CA THR A 93 46.08 -83.86 -5.39
C THR A 93 46.22 -85.27 -4.81
N GLU A 94 47.41 -85.60 -4.31
CA GLU A 94 47.62 -86.83 -3.55
C GLU A 94 47.09 -86.64 -2.12
N LEU A 95 46.04 -87.36 -1.77
CA LEU A 95 45.65 -87.54 -0.36
C LEU A 95 46.60 -88.56 0.27
N ARG A 96 47.61 -88.06 1.00
CA ARG A 96 48.50 -88.90 1.80
C ARG A 96 47.95 -89.01 3.22
N PHE A 97 47.62 -90.21 3.64
CA PHE A 97 47.36 -90.49 5.05
C PHE A 97 48.68 -90.84 5.73
N ALA A 98 49.12 -90.00 6.67
CA ALA A 98 50.29 -90.26 7.49
C ALA A 98 49.85 -90.98 8.77
N VAL A 99 50.52 -92.08 9.09
CA VAL A 99 50.38 -92.79 10.36
C VAL A 99 51.77 -92.97 10.95
N ALA A 100 51.90 -92.83 12.28
CA ALA A 100 53.19 -92.96 12.94
C ALA A 100 53.77 -94.37 12.71
N LYS A 101 55.06 -94.45 12.31
CA LYS A 101 55.77 -95.70 12.03
C LYS A 101 55.65 -96.65 13.24
N GLY A 102 54.98 -97.78 13.06
CA GLY A 102 54.82 -98.82 14.08
C GLY A 102 53.57 -98.74 14.97
N ARG A 103 52.60 -97.85 14.72
CA ARG A 103 51.28 -97.85 15.40
C ARG A 103 50.12 -97.95 14.41
N ASN A 104 49.06 -98.66 14.80
CA ASN A 104 47.81 -98.88 14.04
C ASN A 104 47.94 -99.69 12.72
N THR A 105 48.86 -100.66 12.65
CA THR A 105 48.88 -101.67 11.57
C THR A 105 47.56 -102.44 11.47
N SER A 106 46.85 -102.61 12.58
CA SER A 106 45.51 -103.21 12.65
C SER A 106 44.45 -102.40 11.93
N VAL A 107 44.51 -101.07 11.98
CA VAL A 107 43.51 -100.20 11.34
C VAL A 107 43.66 -100.25 9.83
N ILE A 108 44.89 -100.27 9.31
CA ILE A 108 45.16 -100.38 7.86
C ILE A 108 44.75 -101.76 7.35
N THR A 109 45.15 -102.84 8.02
CA THR A 109 44.73 -104.21 7.60
C THR A 109 43.22 -104.44 7.75
N THR A 110 42.56 -103.77 8.71
CA THR A 110 41.10 -103.85 8.87
C THR A 110 40.37 -103.04 7.80
N LEU A 111 40.88 -101.85 7.46
CA LEU A 111 40.38 -101.05 6.34
C LEU A 111 40.51 -101.82 5.03
N ASP A 112 41.68 -102.38 4.71
CA ASP A 112 41.88 -103.15 3.49
C ASP A 112 41.00 -104.40 3.41
N ARG A 113 40.81 -105.10 4.54
CA ARG A 113 39.91 -106.25 4.60
C ARG A 113 38.46 -105.84 4.33
N HIS A 114 37.96 -104.79 4.96
CA HIS A 114 36.60 -104.30 4.73
C HIS A 114 36.43 -103.70 3.33
N LEU A 115 37.43 -103.00 2.80
CA LEU A 115 37.41 -102.49 1.42
C LEU A 115 37.40 -103.61 0.39
N LYS A 116 38.13 -104.71 0.63
CA LYS A 116 38.10 -105.89 -0.24
C LYS A 116 36.72 -106.54 -0.27
N ILE A 117 36.09 -106.70 0.90
CA ILE A 117 34.71 -107.23 1.01
C ILE A 117 33.71 -106.31 0.29
N LEU A 118 33.86 -105.00 0.42
CA LEU A 118 32.98 -104.04 -0.25
C LEU A 118 33.22 -104.01 -1.77
N LYS A 119 34.44 -104.25 -2.26
CA LYS A 119 34.75 -104.30 -3.70
C LYS A 119 34.29 -105.60 -4.38
N GLU A 120 34.17 -106.70 -3.65
CA GLU A 120 33.72 -107.99 -4.21
C GLU A 120 32.20 -108.03 -4.47
N ASN A 121 31.41 -107.12 -3.87
CA ASN A 121 29.96 -107.07 -4.04
C ASN A 121 29.53 -105.81 -4.84
N PRO A 122 28.97 -105.97 -6.06
CA PRO A 122 28.52 -104.85 -6.89
C PRO A 122 27.45 -103.95 -6.25
N ASN A 123 26.70 -104.44 -5.26
CA ASN A 123 25.65 -103.70 -4.55
C ASN A 123 26.13 -103.07 -3.22
N SER A 124 27.43 -103.05 -2.96
CA SER A 124 27.96 -102.52 -1.70
C SER A 124 27.86 -100.99 -1.60
N LEU A 125 27.97 -100.49 -0.36
CA LEU A 125 28.09 -99.06 -0.07
C LEU A 125 29.27 -98.39 -0.82
N PHE A 126 30.31 -99.14 -1.20
CA PHE A 126 31.42 -98.65 -2.01
C PHE A 126 30.98 -98.33 -3.43
N TYR A 127 30.24 -99.21 -4.10
CA TYR A 127 29.70 -98.93 -5.45
C TYR A 127 28.55 -97.93 -5.45
N GLN A 128 27.69 -97.92 -4.42
CA GLN A 128 26.62 -96.91 -4.29
C GLN A 128 27.18 -95.49 -4.09
N SER A 129 28.23 -95.35 -3.27
CA SER A 129 28.93 -94.07 -3.12
C SER A 129 29.72 -93.70 -4.37
N LEU A 130 30.33 -94.66 -5.07
CA LEU A 130 30.97 -94.42 -6.37
C LEU A 130 29.95 -93.89 -7.39
N ASP A 131 28.76 -94.51 -7.49
CA ASP A 131 27.69 -94.12 -8.42
C ASP A 131 27.10 -92.74 -8.10
N LEU A 132 27.00 -92.38 -6.81
CA LEU A 132 26.66 -91.04 -6.32
C LEU A 132 27.68 -89.96 -6.72
N TRP A 133 28.96 -90.32 -6.86
CA TRP A 133 30.03 -89.40 -7.27
C TRP A 133 30.23 -89.36 -8.79
N THR A 134 29.84 -90.40 -9.54
CA THR A 134 29.98 -90.49 -11.00
C THR A 134 28.75 -90.04 -11.77
N GLN A 135 27.55 -90.01 -11.17
CA GLN A 135 26.36 -89.45 -11.80
C GLN A 135 26.27 -87.93 -11.54
N GLY A 136 26.44 -87.14 -12.61
CA GLY A 136 26.42 -85.68 -12.56
C GLY A 136 25.14 -85.09 -11.95
N VAL A 137 25.31 -84.12 -11.05
CA VAL A 137 24.27 -83.32 -10.40
C VAL A 137 23.17 -82.90 -11.38
N ARG A 138 21.92 -83.31 -11.13
CA ARG A 138 20.72 -82.75 -11.79
C ARG A 138 20.72 -81.23 -11.58
N LYS A 139 20.95 -80.45 -12.66
CA LYS A 139 20.75 -79.00 -12.65
C LYS A 139 19.26 -78.71 -12.47
N VAL A 140 18.87 -78.10 -11.37
CA VAL A 140 17.59 -77.39 -11.29
C VAL A 140 17.75 -76.10 -12.10
N THR A 141 17.26 -76.09 -13.34
CA THR A 141 17.13 -74.87 -14.13
C THR A 141 15.75 -74.27 -13.89
N LEU A 142 15.68 -73.12 -13.22
CA LEU A 142 14.48 -72.29 -13.24
C LEU A 142 14.16 -71.89 -14.70
N PRO A 143 12.90 -71.94 -15.14
CA PRO A 143 12.56 -71.75 -16.54
C PRO A 143 12.77 -70.30 -16.99
N LEU A 144 13.27 -70.13 -18.21
CA LEU A 144 13.73 -68.85 -18.79
C LEU A 144 12.66 -67.74 -18.83
N TRP A 145 11.37 -68.09 -18.83
CA TRP A 145 10.24 -67.14 -18.86
C TRP A 145 10.04 -66.34 -17.56
N LEU A 146 10.66 -66.75 -16.45
CA LEU A 146 10.58 -66.02 -15.17
C LEU A 146 11.58 -64.86 -15.06
N ARG A 147 12.59 -64.78 -15.95
CA ARG A 147 13.63 -63.73 -15.92
C ARG A 147 13.12 -62.29 -16.16
N PRO A 148 12.15 -62.00 -17.04
CA PRO A 148 11.64 -60.63 -17.24
C PRO A 148 10.70 -60.14 -16.11
N LEU A 149 10.19 -61.03 -15.24
CA LEU A 149 9.27 -60.64 -14.18
C LEU A 149 9.91 -59.73 -13.11
N TRP A 150 11.21 -59.86 -12.87
CA TRP A 150 11.90 -59.00 -11.90
C TRP A 150 12.03 -57.55 -12.40
N VAL A 151 12.18 -57.36 -13.72
CA VAL A 151 12.17 -56.02 -14.36
C VAL A 151 10.79 -55.38 -14.23
N LEU A 152 9.72 -56.13 -14.45
CA LEU A 152 8.34 -55.67 -14.23
C LEU A 152 8.07 -55.29 -12.76
N GLY A 153 8.64 -56.03 -11.81
CA GLY A 153 8.55 -55.69 -10.39
C GLY A 153 9.25 -54.38 -10.04
N ILE A 154 10.46 -54.14 -10.58
CA ILE A 154 11.22 -52.91 -10.35
C ILE A 154 10.51 -51.71 -10.97
N THR A 155 10.02 -51.82 -12.21
CA THR A 155 9.30 -50.73 -12.87
C THR A 155 7.99 -50.40 -12.17
N ALA A 156 7.23 -51.41 -11.71
CA ALA A 156 6.04 -51.21 -10.89
C ALA A 156 6.36 -50.51 -9.56
N GLY A 157 7.47 -50.87 -8.92
CA GLY A 157 7.94 -50.23 -7.68
C GLY A 157 8.30 -48.75 -7.86
N ILE A 158 9.06 -48.42 -8.91
CA ILE A 158 9.41 -47.03 -9.25
C ILE A 158 8.15 -46.23 -9.59
N MET A 159 7.23 -46.81 -10.38
CA MET A 159 5.96 -46.17 -10.71
C MET A 159 5.12 -45.90 -9.45
N GLY A 160 5.08 -46.86 -8.52
CA GLY A 160 4.42 -46.71 -7.21
C GLY A 160 5.01 -45.57 -6.39
N LEU A 161 6.34 -45.43 -6.34
CA LEU A 161 7.02 -44.33 -5.64
C LEU A 161 6.72 -42.97 -6.28
N ILE A 162 6.70 -42.88 -7.61
CA ILE A 162 6.35 -41.64 -8.33
C ILE A 162 4.89 -41.26 -8.05
N VAL A 163 3.97 -42.22 -8.09
CA VAL A 163 2.55 -41.99 -7.78
C VAL A 163 2.37 -41.55 -6.33
N ALA A 164 3.02 -42.24 -5.38
CA ALA A 164 2.96 -41.89 -3.96
C ALA A 164 3.54 -40.49 -3.69
N GLY A 165 4.68 -40.16 -4.30
CA GLY A 165 5.29 -38.83 -4.23
C GLY A 165 4.38 -37.74 -4.80
N ASN A 166 3.76 -37.99 -5.96
CA ASN A 166 2.78 -37.07 -6.54
C ASN A 166 1.54 -36.88 -5.68
N VAL A 167 0.99 -37.94 -5.09
CA VAL A 167 -0.15 -37.86 -4.17
C VAL A 167 0.21 -37.07 -2.93
N PHE A 168 1.41 -37.30 -2.36
CA PHE A 168 1.91 -36.55 -1.20
C PHE A 168 2.10 -35.06 -1.52
N LEU A 169 2.74 -34.73 -2.65
CA LEU A 169 2.91 -33.34 -3.11
C LEU A 169 1.58 -32.65 -3.35
N ARG A 170 0.62 -33.30 -4.03
CA ARG A 170 -0.73 -32.76 -4.24
C ARG A 170 -1.44 -32.48 -2.92
N ARG A 171 -1.29 -33.38 -1.94
CA ARG A 171 -1.86 -33.18 -0.61
C ARG A 171 -1.23 -31.99 0.10
N GLN A 172 0.09 -31.82 0.05
CA GLN A 172 0.76 -30.65 0.63
C GLN A 172 0.35 -29.34 -0.05
N VAL A 173 0.31 -29.31 -1.39
CA VAL A 173 -0.14 -28.14 -2.14
C VAL A 173 -1.57 -27.80 -1.75
N LYS A 174 -2.47 -28.78 -1.71
CA LYS A 174 -3.88 -28.56 -1.33
C LYS A 174 -4.00 -27.95 0.07
N LEU A 175 -3.30 -28.50 1.06
CA LEU A 175 -3.31 -27.97 2.43
C LEU A 175 -2.79 -26.52 2.49
N ARG A 176 -1.68 -26.22 1.80
CA ARG A 176 -1.13 -24.85 1.75
C ARG A 176 -2.05 -23.88 1.02
N THR A 177 -2.69 -24.32 -0.06
CA THR A 177 -3.64 -23.49 -0.81
C THR A 177 -4.92 -23.23 0.00
N GLU A 178 -5.40 -24.20 0.77
CA GLU A 178 -6.55 -24.01 1.65
C GLU A 178 -6.21 -23.05 2.78
N ALA A 179 -5.06 -23.22 3.45
CA ALA A 179 -4.58 -22.29 4.46
C ALA A 179 -4.41 -20.86 3.90
N LEU A 180 -3.77 -20.73 2.73
CA LEU A 180 -3.58 -19.44 2.07
C LEU A 180 -4.91 -18.79 1.68
N LYS A 181 -5.88 -19.58 1.18
CA LYS A 181 -7.23 -19.07 0.87
C LYS A 181 -7.94 -18.54 2.11
N ILE A 182 -7.84 -19.22 3.25
CA ILE A 182 -8.43 -18.77 4.51
C ILE A 182 -7.78 -17.44 4.92
N THR A 183 -6.45 -17.36 4.92
CA THR A 183 -5.74 -16.12 5.28
C THR A 183 -6.06 -14.96 4.34
N ILE A 184 -6.17 -15.21 3.02
CA ILE A 184 -6.57 -14.19 2.05
C ILE A 184 -8.00 -13.72 2.34
N ALA A 185 -8.95 -14.64 2.52
CA ALA A 185 -10.33 -14.30 2.82
C ALA A 185 -10.48 -13.50 4.12
N GLU A 186 -9.71 -13.87 5.15
CA GLU A 186 -9.69 -13.16 6.44
C GLU A 186 -9.08 -11.76 6.30
N LYS A 187 -7.99 -11.63 5.53
CA LYS A 187 -7.39 -10.33 5.21
C LYS A 187 -8.34 -9.45 4.38
N GLU A 188 -8.98 -10.00 3.36
CA GLU A 188 -9.97 -9.31 2.53
C GLU A 188 -11.16 -8.83 3.36
N LYS A 189 -11.62 -9.64 4.31
CA LYS A 189 -12.67 -9.25 5.25
C LYS A 189 -12.24 -8.06 6.12
N ILE A 190 -11.06 -8.11 6.73
CA ILE A 190 -10.51 -7.00 7.52
C ILE A 190 -10.34 -5.74 6.66
N GLU A 191 -9.83 -5.88 5.43
CA GLU A 191 -9.71 -4.77 4.48
C GLU A 191 -11.06 -4.14 4.15
N SER A 192 -12.10 -4.95 3.97
CA SER A 192 -13.46 -4.47 3.74
C SER A 192 -14.01 -3.73 4.96
N GLU A 193 -13.81 -4.25 6.17
CA GLU A 193 -14.24 -3.60 7.41
C GLU A 193 -13.53 -2.25 7.63
N LEU A 194 -12.22 -2.19 7.35
CA LEU A 194 -11.45 -0.95 7.42
C LEU A 194 -11.85 0.07 6.34
N ALA A 195 -12.26 -0.39 5.15
CA ALA A 195 -12.78 0.49 4.11
C ALA A 195 -14.11 1.15 4.53
N VAL A 196 -14.99 0.40 5.20
CA VAL A 196 -16.22 0.97 5.78
C VAL A 196 -15.88 1.96 6.90
N ALA A 197 -14.93 1.64 7.77
CA ALA A 197 -14.48 2.55 8.82
C ALA A 197 -13.91 3.87 8.24
N ARG A 198 -13.18 3.79 7.12
CA ARG A 198 -12.70 4.97 6.37
C ARG A 198 -13.84 5.87 5.93
N GLU A 199 -14.88 5.28 5.35
CA GLU A 199 -16.03 6.03 4.84
C GLU A 199 -16.73 6.77 5.98
N ILE A 200 -16.94 6.09 7.11
CA ILE A 200 -17.50 6.70 8.33
C ILE A 200 -16.60 7.84 8.82
N GLN A 201 -15.28 7.64 8.88
CA GLN A 201 -14.32 8.66 9.29
C GLN A 201 -14.40 9.92 8.41
N LEU A 202 -14.43 9.76 7.09
CA LEU A 202 -14.52 10.88 6.15
C LEU A 202 -15.85 11.63 6.25
N GLN A 203 -16.93 10.96 6.69
CA GLN A 203 -18.21 11.61 6.99
C GLN A 203 -18.18 12.43 8.30
N LEU A 204 -17.22 12.18 9.19
CA LEU A 204 -17.07 12.95 10.43
C LEU A 204 -16.45 14.33 10.17
N VAL A 205 -15.72 14.54 9.08
CA VAL A 205 -15.14 15.84 8.70
C VAL A 205 -16.04 16.59 7.69
N PRO A 206 -16.05 17.93 7.67
CA PRO A 206 -16.84 18.68 6.70
C PRO A 206 -16.42 18.38 5.25
N THR A 207 -17.31 17.81 4.44
CA THR A 207 -17.04 17.44 3.04
C THR A 207 -17.71 18.34 2.01
N ASN A 208 -18.84 18.99 2.37
CA ASN A 208 -19.57 19.87 1.47
C ASN A 208 -19.00 21.29 1.55
N PHE A 209 -18.49 21.82 0.44
CA PHE A 209 -18.02 23.21 0.33
C PHE A 209 -18.85 23.95 -0.74
N PRO A 210 -19.40 25.15 -0.46
CA PRO A 210 -19.41 25.84 0.83
C PRO A 210 -20.43 25.21 1.79
N THR A 211 -20.01 24.82 3.00
CA THR A 211 -20.89 24.24 4.04
C THR A 211 -21.82 25.27 4.69
N VAL A 212 -21.74 26.52 4.24
CA VAL A 212 -22.34 27.69 4.89
C VAL A 212 -23.22 28.44 3.88
N PRO A 213 -24.48 28.75 4.21
CA PRO A 213 -25.30 29.60 3.35
C PRO A 213 -24.73 31.03 3.26
N ASN A 214 -24.31 31.41 2.04
CA ASN A 214 -24.14 32.77 1.51
C ASN A 214 -23.47 33.83 2.42
N ARG A 215 -22.38 33.48 3.12
CA ARG A 215 -21.56 34.44 3.88
C ARG A 215 -20.40 34.95 3.03
N LYS A 216 -20.42 36.24 2.65
CA LYS A 216 -19.35 36.87 1.86
C LYS A 216 -18.07 37.21 2.64
N ALA A 217 -18.08 37.02 3.96
CA ALA A 217 -16.99 37.45 4.85
C ALA A 217 -15.76 36.52 4.85
N PHE A 218 -15.85 35.32 4.27
CA PHE A 218 -14.72 34.42 4.11
C PHE A 218 -14.96 33.41 2.99
N ASP A 219 -13.88 32.80 2.52
CA ASP A 219 -13.89 31.58 1.70
C ASP A 219 -12.99 30.54 2.38
N ILE A 220 -13.38 29.27 2.34
CA ILE A 220 -12.71 28.18 3.05
C ILE A 220 -12.75 26.90 2.23
N TYR A 221 -11.65 26.17 2.23
CA TYR A 221 -11.58 24.84 1.65
C TYR A 221 -10.61 23.98 2.43
N ALA A 222 -10.95 22.70 2.60
CA ALA A 222 -10.07 21.73 3.24
C ALA A 222 -10.04 20.42 2.46
N SER A 223 -8.94 19.70 2.62
CA SER A 223 -8.74 18.36 2.07
C SER A 223 -8.03 17.51 3.12
N LEU A 224 -8.44 16.25 3.21
CA LEU A 224 -7.83 15.23 4.05
C LEU A 224 -7.64 13.97 3.21
N GLU A 225 -6.39 13.60 2.97
CA GLU A 225 -5.98 12.43 2.18
C GLU A 225 -5.31 11.42 3.11
N PRO A 226 -6.05 10.39 3.58
CA PRO A 226 -5.46 9.39 4.46
C PRO A 226 -4.40 8.55 3.74
N ALA A 227 -3.22 8.38 4.34
CA ALA A 227 -2.17 7.50 3.83
C ALA A 227 -2.57 6.02 3.91
N ARG A 228 -3.42 5.68 4.88
CA ARG A 228 -3.93 4.31 5.10
C ARG A 228 -5.45 4.26 4.98
N ARG A 229 -6.05 3.12 5.35
CA ARG A 229 -7.51 3.00 5.38
C ARG A 229 -8.12 3.98 6.38
N VAL A 230 -7.58 4.08 7.59
CA VAL A 230 -8.12 4.96 8.64
C VAL A 230 -6.97 5.75 9.27
N GLY A 231 -7.18 7.06 9.42
CA GLY A 231 -6.16 8.04 9.80
C GLY A 231 -6.31 8.62 11.22
N GLY A 232 -5.31 9.37 11.66
CA GLY A 232 -5.34 10.16 12.91
C GLY A 232 -5.77 11.61 12.70
N ASP A 233 -5.54 12.12 11.50
CA ASP A 233 -5.82 13.50 11.11
C ASP A 233 -7.31 13.85 11.14
N PHE A 234 -7.60 15.12 11.44
CA PHE A 234 -8.92 15.71 11.28
C PHE A 234 -8.90 17.22 11.10
N TYR A 235 -10.00 17.73 10.60
CA TYR A 235 -10.35 19.14 10.67
C TYR A 235 -11.83 19.33 11.01
N ASP A 236 -12.15 20.51 11.52
CA ASP A 236 -13.52 21.01 11.61
C ASP A 236 -13.53 22.52 11.46
N PHE A 237 -14.67 23.05 11.02
CA PHE A 237 -14.96 24.47 11.15
C PHE A 237 -16.44 24.65 11.39
N PHE A 238 -16.79 25.52 12.33
CA PHE A 238 -18.17 25.72 12.74
C PHE A 238 -18.33 27.08 13.40
N PHE A 239 -19.56 27.57 13.39
CA PHE A 239 -19.93 28.80 14.07
C PHE A 239 -20.13 28.54 15.56
N ILE A 240 -19.45 29.33 16.40
CA ILE A 240 -19.75 29.40 17.84
C ILE A 240 -21.01 30.24 18.05
N ASP A 241 -21.08 31.37 17.35
CA ASP A 241 -22.20 32.30 17.33
C ASP A 241 -22.43 32.86 15.92
N ARG A 242 -23.18 33.95 15.77
CA ARG A 242 -23.45 34.53 14.45
C ARG A 242 -22.20 35.01 13.71
N ASN A 243 -21.15 35.45 14.38
CA ASN A 243 -20.00 36.13 13.78
C ASN A 243 -18.64 35.49 14.13
N SER A 244 -18.61 34.54 15.05
CA SER A 244 -17.39 33.82 15.44
C SER A 244 -17.28 32.49 14.70
N LEU A 245 -16.30 32.37 13.81
CA LEU A 245 -15.96 31.13 13.10
C LEU A 245 -14.81 30.42 13.82
N CYS A 246 -15.08 29.21 14.31
CA CYS A 246 -14.07 28.33 14.88
C CYS A 246 -13.43 27.47 13.77
N LEU A 247 -12.11 27.33 13.82
CA LEU A 247 -11.26 26.56 12.94
C LEU A 247 -10.47 25.56 13.78
N VAL A 248 -10.50 24.28 13.39
CA VAL A 248 -9.81 23.20 14.08
C VAL A 248 -9.08 22.34 13.05
N ILE A 249 -7.82 22.02 13.34
CA ILE A 249 -7.08 20.95 12.68
C ILE A 249 -6.29 20.20 13.76
N GLY A 250 -6.12 18.90 13.59
CA GLY A 250 -5.30 18.14 14.51
C GLY A 250 -4.89 16.79 13.95
N ASP A 251 -3.91 16.20 14.63
CA ASP A 251 -3.38 14.87 14.34
C ASP A 251 -3.16 14.09 15.63
N VAL A 252 -3.60 12.83 15.63
CA VAL A 252 -3.54 11.92 16.77
C VAL A 252 -2.31 11.03 16.66
N SER A 253 -1.54 10.96 17.75
CA SER A 253 -0.40 10.04 17.84
C SER A 253 -0.82 8.58 17.60
N GLY A 254 -0.17 7.91 16.65
CA GLY A 254 -0.48 6.53 16.28
C GLY A 254 -1.23 6.45 14.96
N LYS A 255 -1.66 5.24 14.55
CA LYS A 255 -2.31 5.01 13.25
C LYS A 255 -3.42 3.98 13.35
N GLY A 256 -4.34 3.99 12.38
CA GLY A 256 -5.42 3.01 12.28
C GLY A 256 -6.62 3.30 13.19
N VAL A 257 -7.36 2.25 13.54
CA VAL A 257 -8.66 2.38 14.23
C VAL A 257 -8.57 3.10 15.59
N PRO A 258 -7.60 2.83 16.48
CA PRO A 258 -7.51 3.54 17.76
C PRO A 258 -7.31 5.06 17.60
N ALA A 259 -6.45 5.47 16.66
CA ALA A 259 -6.20 6.88 16.37
C ALA A 259 -7.48 7.57 15.85
N ALA A 260 -8.21 6.90 14.95
CA ALA A 260 -9.47 7.41 14.41
C ALA A 260 -10.59 7.58 15.45
N LEU A 261 -10.68 6.65 16.42
CA LEU A 261 -11.63 6.77 17.53
C LEU A 261 -11.28 7.95 18.44
N PHE A 262 -9.99 8.11 18.75
CA PHE A 262 -9.49 9.21 19.57
C PHE A 262 -9.65 10.57 18.87
N MET A 263 -9.46 10.60 17.55
CA MET A 263 -9.76 11.74 16.70
C MET A 263 -11.24 12.15 16.81
N ALA A 264 -12.17 11.21 16.64
CA ALA A 264 -13.60 11.49 16.69
C ALA A 264 -14.05 12.01 18.07
N MET A 265 -13.48 11.42 19.13
CA MET A 265 -13.68 11.84 20.52
C MET A 265 -13.18 13.28 20.72
N THR A 266 -11.91 13.55 20.39
CA THR A 266 -11.27 14.87 20.54
C THR A 266 -12.05 15.94 19.80
N LYS A 267 -12.39 15.70 18.53
CA LYS A 267 -13.17 16.62 17.71
C LYS A 267 -14.52 16.97 18.36
N THR A 268 -15.22 15.96 18.86
CA THR A 268 -16.53 16.14 19.50
C THR A 268 -16.42 16.90 20.82
N MET A 269 -15.38 16.63 21.61
CA MET A 269 -15.11 17.35 22.86
C MET A 269 -14.79 18.82 22.61
N ILE A 270 -13.93 19.13 21.63
CA ILE A 270 -13.62 20.51 21.22
C ILE A 270 -14.91 21.22 20.80
N LYS A 271 -15.72 20.60 19.95
CA LYS A 271 -16.98 21.19 19.48
C LYS A 271 -18.00 21.41 20.60
N SER A 272 -18.02 20.53 21.60
CA SER A 272 -18.89 20.66 22.77
C SER A 272 -18.40 21.79 23.70
N ALA A 273 -17.10 21.82 24.01
CA ALA A 273 -16.49 22.85 24.85
C ALA A 273 -16.61 24.25 24.22
N ALA A 274 -16.43 24.36 22.90
CA ALA A 274 -16.57 25.62 22.15
C ALA A 274 -18.00 26.19 22.15
N ARG A 275 -19.02 25.45 22.61
CA ARG A 275 -20.38 26.00 22.82
C ARG A 275 -20.52 26.73 24.16
N LEU A 276 -19.65 26.44 25.12
CA LEU A 276 -19.68 26.97 26.47
C LEU A 276 -18.58 28.02 26.69
N LEU A 277 -17.43 27.83 26.06
CA LEU A 277 -16.24 28.65 26.16
C LEU A 277 -15.94 29.23 24.78
N VAL A 278 -15.53 30.50 24.70
CA VAL A 278 -15.24 31.17 23.42
C VAL A 278 -13.75 31.24 23.18
N GLU A 279 -12.94 31.46 24.22
CA GLU A 279 -11.50 31.64 24.12
C GLU A 279 -10.79 30.29 23.90
N PRO A 280 -9.93 30.17 22.85
CA PRO A 280 -9.25 28.93 22.50
C PRO A 280 -8.45 28.29 23.64
N GLU A 281 -7.80 29.10 24.49
CA GLU A 281 -7.00 28.59 25.61
C GLU A 281 -7.84 27.82 26.64
N TYR A 282 -9.04 28.31 26.96
CA TYR A 282 -9.92 27.64 27.91
C TYR A 282 -10.57 26.40 27.30
N ILE A 283 -10.92 26.44 26.01
CA ILE A 283 -11.46 25.29 25.28
C ILE A 283 -10.45 24.14 25.33
N LEU A 284 -9.18 24.38 24.96
CA LEU A 284 -8.18 23.32 24.97
C LEU A 284 -7.78 22.87 26.37
N ALA A 285 -7.74 23.76 27.36
CA ALA A 285 -7.48 23.38 28.75
C ALA A 285 -8.55 22.44 29.31
N ASP A 286 -9.83 22.68 29.01
CA ASP A 286 -10.95 21.82 29.41
C ASP A 286 -10.88 20.44 28.73
N VAL A 287 -10.70 20.44 27.40
CA VAL A 287 -10.56 19.19 26.62
C VAL A 287 -9.35 18.38 27.09
N ASN A 288 -8.20 19.03 27.31
CA ASN A 288 -6.99 18.37 27.78
C ASN A 288 -7.16 17.74 29.16
N ARG A 289 -7.81 18.44 30.09
CA ARG A 289 -8.09 17.89 31.42
C ARG A 289 -8.90 16.61 31.34
N GLU A 290 -9.95 16.58 30.52
CA GLU A 290 -10.80 15.40 30.40
C GLU A 290 -10.11 14.24 29.66
N ILE A 291 -9.34 14.53 28.61
CA ILE A 291 -8.58 13.52 27.88
C ILE A 291 -7.46 12.93 28.75
N ALA A 292 -6.64 13.77 29.39
CA ALA A 292 -5.46 13.34 30.12
C ALA A 292 -5.79 12.55 31.41
N ARG A 293 -6.91 12.85 32.08
CA ARG A 293 -7.35 12.15 33.31
C ARG A 293 -7.49 10.64 33.16
N ASN A 294 -7.86 10.16 31.97
CA ASN A 294 -8.14 8.75 31.70
C ASN A 294 -7.29 8.19 30.55
N ASN A 295 -6.02 8.59 30.46
CA ASN A 295 -5.12 8.24 29.34
C ASN A 295 -3.94 7.32 29.75
N PRO A 296 -4.19 6.05 30.15
CA PRO A 296 -3.11 5.13 30.52
C PRO A 296 -2.20 4.73 29.34
N SER A 297 -2.69 4.90 28.10
CA SER A 297 -1.93 4.63 26.87
C SER A 297 -1.01 5.77 26.45
N LEU A 298 -1.02 6.91 27.16
CA LEU A 298 -0.26 8.13 26.81
C LEU A 298 -0.49 8.56 25.36
N THR A 299 -1.70 8.32 24.83
CA THR A 299 -2.08 8.75 23.48
C THR A 299 -2.33 10.24 23.50
N PHE A 300 -1.68 10.99 22.63
CA PHE A 300 -1.82 12.44 22.58
C PHE A 300 -2.35 12.88 21.22
N VAL A 301 -2.84 14.11 21.17
CA VAL A 301 -3.32 14.72 19.93
C VAL A 301 -2.76 16.12 19.84
N THR A 302 -2.17 16.42 18.68
CA THR A 302 -1.75 17.77 18.34
C THR A 302 -2.95 18.51 17.76
N VAL A 303 -3.21 19.74 18.20
CA VAL A 303 -4.37 20.52 17.76
C VAL A 303 -4.00 21.98 17.57
N PHE A 304 -4.40 22.56 16.44
CA PHE A 304 -4.59 24.00 16.33
C PHE A 304 -6.08 24.32 16.49
N LEU A 305 -6.36 25.32 17.32
CA LEU A 305 -7.70 25.86 17.52
C LEU A 305 -7.66 27.38 17.34
N GLY A 306 -8.46 27.90 16.41
CA GLY A 306 -8.58 29.33 16.15
C GLY A 306 -10.03 29.78 16.10
N VAL A 307 -10.31 30.97 16.64
CA VAL A 307 -11.61 31.63 16.58
C VAL A 307 -11.45 32.97 15.86
N LEU A 308 -12.08 33.08 14.70
CA LEU A 308 -12.06 34.25 13.83
C LEU A 308 -13.36 35.04 14.00
N ASP A 309 -13.25 36.29 14.44
CA ASP A 309 -14.33 37.26 14.38
C ASP A 309 -14.47 37.78 12.94
N LEU A 310 -15.61 37.49 12.32
CA LEU A 310 -15.90 37.84 10.92
C LEU A 310 -16.21 39.32 10.69
N ASN A 311 -16.47 40.11 11.73
CA ASN A 311 -16.65 41.55 11.61
C ASN A 311 -15.31 42.28 11.58
N THR A 312 -14.44 41.90 12.50
CA THR A 312 -13.17 42.61 12.73
C THR A 312 -12.03 41.99 11.95
N GLY A 313 -12.08 40.69 11.65
CA GLY A 313 -10.97 39.91 11.11
C GLY A 313 -9.97 39.47 12.17
N ASN A 314 -10.31 39.64 13.45
CA ASN A 314 -9.44 39.28 14.55
C ASN A 314 -9.47 37.76 14.78
N LEU A 315 -8.33 37.09 14.59
CA LEU A 315 -8.16 35.67 14.87
C LEU A 315 -7.46 35.52 16.22
N THR A 316 -8.12 34.88 17.18
CA THR A 316 -7.48 34.40 18.41
C THR A 316 -7.24 32.91 18.28
N TYR A 317 -6.04 32.43 18.61
CA TYR A 317 -5.68 31.03 18.40
C TYR A 317 -4.75 30.49 19.49
N THR A 318 -4.73 29.16 19.61
CA THR A 318 -3.79 28.39 20.42
C THR A 318 -3.30 27.19 19.61
N CYS A 319 -2.06 26.78 19.84
CA CYS A 319 -1.43 25.68 19.12
C CYS A 319 -0.91 24.64 20.12
N ALA A 320 -1.65 23.55 20.32
CA ALA A 320 -1.31 22.46 21.22
C ALA A 320 -0.49 21.39 20.49
N GLY A 321 0.83 21.54 20.50
CA GLY A 321 1.78 20.57 19.92
C GLY A 321 1.72 20.47 18.39
N HIS A 322 0.87 21.25 17.73
CA HIS A 322 0.62 21.17 16.30
C HIS A 322 1.57 22.07 15.51
N ASN A 323 1.58 21.91 14.19
CA ASN A 323 2.35 22.77 13.32
C ASN A 323 1.77 24.20 13.36
N PRO A 324 2.61 25.25 13.52
CA PRO A 324 2.15 26.63 13.45
C PRO A 324 1.49 26.91 12.10
N PRO A 325 0.32 27.59 12.05
CA PRO A 325 -0.29 27.89 10.77
C PRO A 325 0.53 28.91 9.99
N LEU A 326 0.41 28.85 8.66
CA LEU A 326 0.95 29.86 7.77
C LEU A 326 -0.05 31.00 7.59
N PHE A 327 0.30 32.19 8.05
CA PHE A 327 -0.37 33.41 7.66
C PHE A 327 0.00 33.76 6.22
N ILE A 328 -0.99 34.14 5.41
CA ILE A 328 -0.84 34.50 4.00
C ILE A 328 -1.25 35.96 3.82
N GLY A 329 -0.27 36.81 3.53
CA GLY A 329 -0.49 38.22 3.22
C GLY A 329 -0.96 38.44 1.77
N LYS A 330 -1.45 39.65 1.50
CA LYS A 330 -2.03 40.05 0.20
C LYS A 330 -1.11 39.86 -1.01
N LYS A 331 0.21 39.90 -0.83
CA LYS A 331 1.20 39.74 -1.90
C LYS A 331 1.81 38.33 -1.99
N GLY A 332 1.22 37.36 -1.28
CA GLY A 332 1.77 35.99 -1.21
C GLY A 332 2.93 35.83 -0.24
N ASN A 333 3.33 36.90 0.46
CA ASN A 333 4.24 36.77 1.58
C ASN A 333 3.57 35.92 2.65
N CYS A 334 4.26 34.89 3.13
CA CYS A 334 3.75 34.02 4.18
C CYS A 334 4.72 33.93 5.35
N VAL A 335 4.17 33.79 6.56
CA VAL A 335 4.93 33.71 7.82
C VAL A 335 4.23 32.72 8.74
N LEU A 336 4.98 31.94 9.52
CA LEU A 336 4.41 31.08 10.55
C LEU A 336 3.93 31.88 11.76
N LEU A 337 2.79 31.49 12.33
CA LEU A 337 2.28 32.06 13.58
C LEU A 337 2.63 31.18 14.78
N GLY A 338 3.85 31.35 15.32
CA GLY A 338 4.40 30.51 16.39
C GLY A 338 4.16 30.99 17.83
N ASP A 339 3.49 32.12 18.03
CA ASP A 339 3.47 32.81 19.34
C ASP A 339 2.68 32.07 20.44
N ALA A 340 1.76 31.17 20.06
CA ALA A 340 0.90 30.41 20.98
C ALA A 340 1.22 28.91 21.04
N GLN A 341 2.48 28.52 20.79
CA GLN A 341 2.87 27.11 20.89
C GLN A 341 2.82 26.60 22.34
N CYS A 342 2.14 25.48 22.51
CA CYS A 342 1.91 24.76 23.77
C CYS A 342 2.17 23.25 23.56
N PRO A 343 2.26 22.43 24.61
CA PRO A 343 2.30 20.97 24.51
C PRO A 343 1.03 20.37 23.90
N ALA A 344 1.15 19.15 23.36
CA ALA A 344 0.02 18.39 22.84
C ALA A 344 -1.00 18.03 23.93
N ILE A 345 -2.24 17.81 23.51
CA ILE A 345 -3.35 17.41 24.39
C ILE A 345 -3.18 15.95 24.81
N GLY A 346 -3.47 15.65 26.08
CA GLY A 346 -3.44 14.31 26.65
C GLY A 346 -2.18 13.95 27.44
N LEU A 347 -1.22 14.88 27.54
CA LEU A 347 0.08 14.66 28.20
C LEU A 347 0.10 15.05 29.70
N ASP A 348 -0.53 16.15 30.08
CA ASP A 348 -0.56 16.69 31.46
C ASP A 348 -1.91 17.35 31.71
N ASP A 349 -2.71 16.81 32.63
CA ASP A 349 -4.09 17.27 32.92
C ASP A 349 -4.16 18.61 33.67
N THR A 350 -3.02 19.15 34.12
CA THR A 350 -2.93 20.43 34.84
C THR A 350 -2.44 21.59 33.97
N PHE A 351 -1.97 21.31 32.76
CA PHE A 351 -1.35 22.31 31.89
C PHE A 351 -2.32 23.43 31.49
N GLN A 352 -1.83 24.68 31.56
CA GLN A 352 -2.57 25.87 31.13
C GLN A 352 -2.10 26.30 29.74
N TYR A 353 -3.02 26.29 28.79
CA TYR A 353 -2.74 26.75 27.43
C TYR A 353 -2.64 28.27 27.37
N ARG A 354 -1.89 28.76 26.40
CA ARG A 354 -1.81 30.18 26.06
C ARG A 354 -2.44 30.42 24.70
N GLN A 355 -2.92 31.63 24.47
CA GLN A 355 -3.38 32.07 23.16
C GLN A 355 -2.58 33.27 22.65
N ALA A 356 -2.63 33.45 21.34
CA ALA A 356 -2.14 34.64 20.65
C ALA A 356 -3.22 35.15 19.69
N THR A 357 -3.01 36.36 19.19
CA THR A 357 -3.99 37.04 18.34
C THR A 357 -3.30 37.60 17.11
N VAL A 358 -3.94 37.47 15.95
CA VAL A 358 -3.50 38.08 14.70
C VAL A 358 -4.67 38.74 13.98
N GLN A 359 -4.43 39.91 13.41
CA GLN A 359 -5.43 40.64 12.66
C GLN A 359 -5.35 40.27 11.18
N LEU A 360 -6.35 39.55 10.67
CA LEU A 360 -6.52 39.33 9.24
C LEU A 360 -7.12 40.58 8.60
N ARG A 361 -6.52 41.05 7.51
CA ARG A 361 -7.08 42.11 6.66
C ARG A 361 -7.80 41.49 5.46
N HIS A 362 -8.52 42.33 4.73
CA HIS A 362 -9.22 41.91 3.53
C HIS A 362 -8.29 41.22 2.52
N LYS A 363 -8.67 40.02 2.07
CA LYS A 363 -7.91 39.11 1.18
C LYS A 363 -6.62 38.54 1.78
N GLU A 364 -6.43 38.63 3.09
CA GLU A 364 -5.42 37.85 3.80
C GLU A 364 -6.04 36.52 4.25
N GLY A 365 -5.17 35.56 4.55
CA GLY A 365 -5.62 34.20 4.80
C GLY A 365 -4.72 33.43 5.73
N LEU A 366 -5.13 32.19 5.97
CA LEU A 366 -4.44 31.20 6.78
C LEU A 366 -4.37 29.89 6.01
N LEU A 367 -3.26 29.19 6.15
CA LEU A 367 -3.11 27.81 5.77
C LEU A 367 -2.72 26.99 7.00
N LEU A 368 -3.58 26.05 7.33
CA LEU A 368 -3.44 25.05 8.37
C LEU A 368 -3.05 23.73 7.71
N PHE A 369 -2.10 23.01 8.28
CA PHE A 369 -1.57 21.78 7.70
C PHE A 369 -1.04 20.83 8.76
N THR A 370 -1.14 19.52 8.50
CA THR A 370 -0.52 18.47 9.32
C THR A 370 0.91 18.19 8.87
N ASP A 371 1.69 17.50 9.70
CA ASP A 371 3.10 17.18 9.44
C ASP A 371 3.28 16.25 8.23
N GLY A 372 2.29 15.43 7.87
CA GLY A 372 2.29 14.64 6.64
C GLY A 372 2.49 15.47 5.37
N VAL A 373 2.20 16.79 5.39
CA VAL A 373 2.60 17.71 4.32
C VAL A 373 4.11 17.93 4.30
N THR A 374 4.69 18.29 5.45
CA THR A 374 6.11 18.64 5.55
C THR A 374 7.06 17.45 5.59
N GLU A 375 6.52 16.27 5.89
CA GLU A 375 7.24 15.01 6.00
C GLU A 375 7.09 14.13 4.76
N ALA A 376 6.34 14.56 3.75
CA ALA A 376 6.24 13.84 2.48
C ALA A 376 7.63 13.65 1.84
N GLN A 377 7.92 12.44 1.37
CA GLN A 377 9.26 12.06 0.88
C GLN A 377 9.29 11.80 -0.62
N ASP A 378 10.38 12.20 -1.27
CA ASP A 378 10.70 11.76 -2.63
C ASP A 378 11.36 10.36 -2.67
N ASP A 379 11.67 9.87 -3.88
CA ASP A 379 12.36 8.59 -4.10
C ASP A 379 13.77 8.51 -3.46
N LYS A 380 14.33 9.66 -3.04
CA LYS A 380 15.63 9.78 -2.37
C LYS A 380 15.49 10.00 -0.86
N ASN A 381 14.28 9.84 -0.30
CA ASN A 381 13.94 10.12 1.10
C ASN A 381 14.20 11.57 1.54
N ARG A 382 14.14 12.54 0.63
CA ARG A 382 14.19 13.97 0.95
C ARG A 382 12.79 14.46 1.30
N LEU A 383 12.66 15.28 2.33
CA LEU A 383 11.38 15.78 2.82
C LEU A 383 10.89 16.98 2.00
N PHE A 384 9.57 17.09 1.83
CA PHE A 384 8.88 18.29 1.34
C PHE A 384 8.87 19.34 2.45
N THR A 385 10.03 19.92 2.73
CA THR A 385 10.22 20.78 3.90
C THR A 385 9.21 21.94 3.99
N GLN A 386 9.08 22.51 5.19
CA GLN A 386 8.28 23.72 5.40
C GLN A 386 8.68 24.88 4.47
N GLU A 387 9.97 25.03 4.13
CA GLU A 387 10.44 26.02 3.17
C GLU A 387 9.85 25.78 1.77
N SER A 388 9.76 24.52 1.34
CA SER A 388 9.11 24.14 0.09
C SER A 388 7.62 24.50 0.11
N LEU A 389 6.92 24.23 1.20
CA LEU A 389 5.52 24.63 1.39
C LEU A 389 5.34 26.14 1.29
N MET A 390 6.16 26.92 1.99
CA MET A 390 6.11 28.39 1.96
C MET A 390 6.34 28.93 0.55
N ASN A 391 7.31 28.38 -0.20
CA ASN A 391 7.56 28.75 -1.59
C ASN A 391 6.34 28.46 -2.49
N THR A 392 5.70 27.30 -2.34
CA THR A 392 4.46 26.96 -3.08
C THR A 392 3.31 27.90 -2.72
N VAL A 393 3.16 28.27 -1.44
CA VAL A 393 2.13 29.22 -0.99
C VAL A 393 2.35 30.61 -1.58
N SER A 394 3.60 31.06 -1.68
CA SER A 394 3.93 32.36 -2.29
C SER A 394 3.62 32.43 -3.78
N LEU A 395 3.70 31.32 -4.51
CA LEU A 395 3.33 31.24 -5.93
C LEU A 395 1.82 31.21 -6.17
N THR A 396 1.01 31.03 -5.11
CA THR A 396 -0.46 30.93 -5.19
C THR A 396 -1.14 32.21 -4.69
N ALA A 397 -0.44 33.35 -4.70
CA ALA A 397 -0.88 34.67 -4.24
C ALA A 397 -2.01 35.25 -5.11
N GLY A 398 -3.25 34.84 -4.85
CA GLY A 398 -4.43 35.27 -5.62
C GLY A 398 -5.39 34.15 -5.96
N LEU A 399 -4.96 32.89 -5.78
CA LEU A 399 -5.83 31.73 -5.90
C LEU A 399 -6.84 31.65 -4.76
N THR A 400 -8.02 31.12 -5.07
CA THR A 400 -9.02 30.74 -4.07
C THR A 400 -8.45 29.66 -3.13
N PRO A 401 -9.00 29.50 -1.90
CA PRO A 401 -8.59 28.43 -1.00
C PRO A 401 -8.60 27.04 -1.66
N LYS A 402 -9.61 26.74 -2.48
CA LYS A 402 -9.70 25.46 -3.20
C LYS A 402 -8.57 25.27 -4.22
N GLU A 403 -8.33 26.27 -5.05
CA GLU A 403 -7.25 26.23 -6.04
C GLU A 403 -5.88 26.15 -5.36
N ARG A 404 -5.69 26.86 -4.24
CA ARG A 404 -4.47 26.81 -3.44
C ARG A 404 -4.20 25.42 -2.88
N VAL A 405 -5.18 24.83 -2.19
CA VAL A 405 -5.04 23.46 -1.63
C VAL A 405 -4.77 22.46 -2.74
N THR A 406 -5.47 22.56 -3.87
CA THR A 406 -5.25 21.69 -5.03
C THR A 406 -3.84 21.83 -5.61
N ALA A 407 -3.32 23.07 -5.71
CA ALA A 407 -1.97 23.33 -6.19
C ALA A 407 -0.90 22.76 -5.24
N ILE A 408 -1.09 22.92 -3.92
CA ILE A 408 -0.17 22.35 -2.91
C ILE A 408 -0.16 20.82 -2.99
N LEU A 409 -1.34 20.18 -3.04
CA LEU A 409 -1.45 18.73 -3.17
C LEU A 409 -0.79 18.23 -4.47
N SER A 410 -0.98 18.95 -5.58
CA SER A 410 -0.33 18.62 -6.85
C SER A 410 1.20 18.70 -6.74
N GLN A 411 1.73 19.73 -6.08
CA GLN A 411 3.17 19.90 -5.88
C GLN A 411 3.76 18.79 -5.00
N ILE A 412 3.05 18.40 -3.93
CA ILE A 412 3.46 17.30 -3.04
C ILE A 412 3.50 15.98 -3.81
N ARG A 413 2.47 15.69 -4.63
CA ARG A 413 2.43 14.48 -5.47
C ARG A 413 3.54 14.47 -6.52
N GLU A 414 3.80 15.59 -7.17
CA GLU A 414 4.91 15.71 -8.12
C GLU A 414 6.26 15.49 -7.43
N PHE A 415 6.44 16.02 -6.22
CA PHE A 415 7.64 15.82 -5.42
C PHE A 415 7.82 14.36 -4.97
N ALA A 416 6.76 13.71 -4.49
CA ALA A 416 6.77 12.32 -4.02
C ALA A 416 6.91 11.29 -5.17
N GLY A 417 6.49 11.65 -6.39
CA GLY A 417 6.56 10.78 -7.55
C GLY A 417 5.65 9.56 -7.43
N ASN A 418 6.23 8.36 -7.52
CA ASN A 418 5.49 7.09 -7.40
C ASN A 418 5.46 6.54 -5.96
N ARG A 419 6.06 7.24 -5.00
CA ARG A 419 6.12 6.79 -3.62
C ARG A 419 4.75 6.93 -2.95
N PRO A 420 4.25 5.90 -2.23
CA PRO A 420 3.07 6.06 -1.38
C PRO A 420 3.35 7.04 -0.23
N MET A 421 2.32 7.79 0.19
CA MET A 421 2.43 8.67 1.34
C MET A 421 2.54 7.86 2.64
N ASP A 422 3.48 8.24 3.50
CA ASP A 422 3.76 7.56 4.77
C ASP A 422 2.81 8.04 5.90
N ASP A 423 2.30 9.26 5.79
CA ASP A 423 1.32 9.85 6.72
C ASP A 423 0.14 10.55 6.05
N ASP A 424 -0.90 10.79 6.84
CA ASP A 424 -2.10 11.50 6.40
C ASP A 424 -1.76 12.94 6.00
N ILE A 425 -2.34 13.41 4.90
CA ILE A 425 -2.13 14.79 4.42
C ILE A 425 -3.41 15.56 4.63
N THR A 426 -3.36 16.53 5.55
CA THR A 426 -4.49 17.41 5.82
C THR A 426 -4.11 18.87 5.62
N LEU A 427 -4.95 19.59 4.87
CA LEU A 427 -4.80 21.00 4.54
C LEU A 427 -6.14 21.70 4.75
N LEU A 428 -6.13 22.86 5.39
CA LEU A 428 -7.28 23.77 5.49
C LEU A 428 -6.81 25.19 5.18
N ALA A 429 -7.37 25.77 4.12
CA ALA A 429 -7.11 27.13 3.70
C ALA A 429 -8.33 28.02 3.92
N LEU A 430 -8.10 29.22 4.46
CA LEU A 430 -9.13 30.25 4.63
C LEU A 430 -8.62 31.58 4.07
N THR A 431 -9.52 32.31 3.40
CA THR A 431 -9.32 33.71 3.01
C THR A 431 -10.41 34.56 3.65
N TYR A 432 -10.01 35.63 4.33
CA TYR A 432 -10.93 36.57 4.98
C TYR A 432 -11.29 37.74 4.06
N PHE A 433 -12.56 38.14 4.07
CA PHE A 433 -13.07 39.32 3.36
C PHE A 433 -13.74 40.26 4.36
N SER A 434 -13.08 41.38 4.66
CA SER A 434 -13.65 42.41 5.54
C SER A 434 -15.05 42.84 5.06
N PRO A 435 -16.08 42.83 5.93
CA PRO A 435 -17.42 43.29 5.60
C PRO A 435 -17.49 44.81 5.41
N ASN A 436 -16.56 45.56 6.02
CA ASN A 436 -16.48 47.01 5.86
C ASN A 436 -15.46 47.36 4.80
N ARG A 437 -15.95 47.74 3.62
CA ARG A 437 -15.18 48.46 2.62
C ARG A 437 -15.80 49.85 2.47
N LEU A 438 -15.02 50.90 2.75
CA LEU A 438 -15.41 52.28 2.42
C LEU A 438 -15.80 52.42 0.93
N ASP A 439 -15.25 51.59 0.05
CA ASP A 439 -15.61 51.56 -1.38
C ASP A 439 -17.03 51.01 -1.66
N ASP A 440 -17.58 50.17 -0.77
CA ASP A 440 -18.93 49.59 -0.91
C ASP A 440 -19.97 50.32 -0.04
N THR A 441 -19.54 51.03 1.02
CA THR A 441 -20.42 51.82 1.89
C THR A 441 -20.52 53.28 1.52
N LEU A 442 -19.60 53.84 0.71
CA LEU A 442 -19.65 55.22 0.23
C LEU A 442 -19.83 55.25 -1.29
N LYS A 443 -20.96 55.77 -1.76
CA LYS A 443 -21.23 55.95 -3.18
C LYS A 443 -21.43 57.43 -3.49
N THR A 444 -20.62 57.97 -4.40
CA THR A 444 -20.74 59.35 -4.87
C THR A 444 -21.09 59.36 -6.34
N ILE A 445 -22.16 60.06 -6.70
CA ILE A 445 -22.54 60.28 -8.09
C ILE A 445 -22.74 61.77 -8.35
N VAL A 446 -22.30 62.23 -9.52
CA VAL A 446 -22.57 63.58 -10.02
C VAL A 446 -23.73 63.49 -11.00
N LEU A 447 -24.76 64.28 -10.73
CA LEU A 447 -26.03 64.34 -11.43
C LEU A 447 -26.15 65.70 -12.11
N ARG A 448 -26.87 65.76 -13.22
CA ARG A 448 -27.29 67.03 -13.82
C ARG A 448 -28.58 67.50 -13.17
N ASN A 449 -28.89 68.79 -13.28
CA ASN A 449 -30.20 69.35 -12.94
C ASN A 449 -31.30 68.92 -13.95
N ASP A 450 -31.49 67.61 -14.11
CA ASP A 450 -32.44 67.00 -15.04
C ASP A 450 -33.21 65.89 -14.32
N ILE A 451 -34.53 65.88 -14.46
CA ILE A 451 -35.40 64.90 -13.82
C ILE A 451 -35.12 63.46 -14.26
N ARG A 452 -34.54 63.25 -15.45
CA ARG A 452 -34.18 61.92 -15.97
C ARG A 452 -33.06 61.25 -15.16
N GLU A 453 -32.33 62.02 -14.35
CA GLU A 453 -31.27 61.51 -13.46
C GLU A 453 -31.84 60.75 -12.24
N ILE A 454 -33.15 60.83 -11.97
CA ILE A 454 -33.80 60.08 -10.88
C ILE A 454 -33.52 58.58 -10.98
N SER A 455 -33.55 57.98 -12.17
CA SER A 455 -33.27 56.54 -12.33
C SER A 455 -31.89 56.17 -11.81
N ARG A 456 -30.87 57.02 -12.04
CA ARG A 456 -29.51 56.79 -11.54
C ARG A 456 -29.41 56.91 -10.02
N ILE A 457 -30.25 57.75 -9.40
CA ILE A 457 -30.38 57.86 -7.94
C ILE A 457 -30.97 56.56 -7.39
N ILE A 458 -32.10 56.10 -7.94
CA ILE A 458 -32.81 54.88 -7.49
C ILE A 458 -31.90 53.66 -7.61
N ASP A 459 -31.23 53.49 -8.75
CA ASP A 459 -30.27 52.39 -8.96
C ASP A 459 -29.13 52.44 -7.93
N ALA A 460 -28.66 53.64 -7.60
CA ALA A 460 -27.59 53.80 -6.65
C ALA A 460 -28.03 53.50 -5.21
N ILE A 461 -29.24 53.92 -4.80
CA ILE A 461 -29.84 53.61 -3.50
C ILE A 461 -30.09 52.10 -3.38
N THR A 462 -30.65 51.47 -4.41
CA THR A 462 -30.94 50.04 -4.41
C THR A 462 -29.67 49.22 -4.26
N GLN A 463 -28.63 49.54 -5.04
CA GLN A 463 -27.36 48.81 -4.98
C GLN A 463 -26.68 48.91 -3.61
N ILE A 464 -26.71 50.09 -2.96
CA ILE A 464 -26.10 50.27 -1.64
C ILE A 464 -26.94 49.60 -0.54
N ALA A 465 -28.27 49.66 -0.63
CA ALA A 465 -29.18 49.01 0.30
C ALA A 465 -29.07 47.48 0.26
N ASP A 466 -28.92 46.90 -0.94
CA ASP A 466 -28.72 45.46 -1.13
C ASP A 466 -27.42 44.96 -0.48
N SER A 467 -26.37 45.81 -0.47
CA SER A 467 -25.07 45.45 0.11
C SER A 467 -25.15 45.16 1.61
N VAL A 468 -26.14 45.73 2.32
CA VAL A 468 -26.34 45.58 3.76
C VAL A 468 -27.65 44.89 4.14
N SER A 469 -28.38 44.33 3.16
CA SER A 469 -29.68 43.67 3.37
C SER A 469 -30.69 44.57 4.09
N CYS A 470 -30.81 45.81 3.64
CA CYS A 470 -31.75 46.80 4.19
C CYS A 470 -33.21 46.34 4.00
N PRO A 471 -34.13 46.55 4.96
CA PRO A 471 -35.54 46.21 4.79
C PRO A 471 -36.18 46.98 3.61
N PRO A 472 -37.04 46.35 2.79
CA PRO A 472 -37.66 47.00 1.63
C PRO A 472 -38.44 48.29 1.96
N VAL A 473 -39.02 48.37 3.16
CA VAL A 473 -39.72 49.56 3.65
C VAL A 473 -38.77 50.76 3.77
N VAL A 474 -37.55 50.53 4.27
CA VAL A 474 -36.55 51.59 4.40
C VAL A 474 -36.06 52.07 3.04
N VAL A 475 -35.84 51.14 2.10
CA VAL A 475 -35.47 51.49 0.73
C VAL A 475 -36.55 52.35 0.07
N HIS A 476 -37.82 52.00 0.28
CA HIS A 476 -38.96 52.78 -0.23
C HIS A 476 -39.01 54.20 0.36
N ASP A 477 -38.94 54.32 1.69
CA ASP A 477 -38.95 55.62 2.39
C ASP A 477 -37.85 56.55 1.88
N VAL A 478 -36.63 56.02 1.78
CA VAL A 478 -35.46 56.77 1.34
C VAL A 478 -35.57 57.19 -0.11
N THR A 479 -36.06 56.30 -0.99
CA THR A 479 -36.25 56.60 -2.41
C THR A 479 -37.25 57.71 -2.61
N LEU A 480 -38.41 57.63 -1.94
CA LEU A 480 -39.47 58.63 -2.06
C LEU A 480 -39.02 60.01 -1.53
N ALA A 481 -38.34 60.05 -0.39
CA ALA A 481 -37.80 61.29 0.15
C ALA A 481 -36.72 61.90 -0.78
N MET A 482 -35.89 61.07 -1.41
CA MET A 482 -34.89 61.51 -2.37
C MET A 482 -35.50 62.07 -3.66
N GLU A 483 -36.53 61.43 -4.21
CA GLU A 483 -37.25 61.89 -5.40
C GLU A 483 -37.85 63.29 -5.17
N GLU A 484 -38.51 63.50 -4.03
CA GLU A 484 -39.13 64.79 -3.68
C GLU A 484 -38.08 65.90 -3.53
N ILE A 485 -36.99 65.63 -2.81
CA ILE A 485 -35.93 66.63 -2.62
C ILE A 485 -35.21 66.93 -3.93
N PHE A 486 -34.84 65.91 -4.71
CA PHE A 486 -34.13 66.10 -5.96
C PHE A 486 -34.98 66.85 -6.99
N SER A 487 -36.26 66.49 -7.12
CA SER A 487 -37.23 67.21 -7.96
C SER A 487 -37.31 68.69 -7.59
N ASN A 488 -37.38 69.00 -6.30
CA ASN A 488 -37.39 70.39 -5.83
C ASN A 488 -36.10 71.16 -6.20
N ILE A 489 -34.93 70.53 -6.11
CA ILE A 489 -33.66 71.14 -6.53
C ILE A 489 -33.66 71.41 -8.04
N VAL A 490 -34.14 70.45 -8.85
CA VAL A 490 -34.19 70.59 -10.31
C VAL A 490 -35.14 71.71 -10.75
N PHE A 491 -36.36 71.76 -10.21
CA PHE A 491 -37.38 72.72 -10.66
C PHE A 491 -37.28 74.11 -10.03
N TYR A 492 -36.74 74.21 -8.81
CA TYR A 492 -36.74 75.46 -8.03
C TYR A 492 -35.36 75.89 -7.53
N GLY A 493 -34.36 75.03 -7.60
CA GLY A 493 -33.01 75.31 -7.09
C GLY A 493 -32.19 76.21 -8.01
N PHE A 494 -32.45 76.18 -9.32
CA PHE A 494 -31.70 76.95 -10.32
C PHE A 494 -32.65 77.90 -11.06
N GLY A 495 -32.24 79.16 -11.21
CA GLY A 495 -33.05 80.23 -11.81
C GLY A 495 -32.72 80.52 -13.27
N ASP A 496 -31.88 79.69 -13.87
CA ASP A 496 -31.33 79.80 -15.23
C ASP A 496 -31.49 78.47 -15.98
N ASP A 497 -31.62 78.53 -17.32
CA ASP A 497 -31.75 77.35 -18.18
C ASP A 497 -30.37 76.71 -18.50
N LEU A 498 -29.42 76.77 -17.57
CA LEU A 498 -28.07 76.22 -17.73
C LEU A 498 -27.94 74.84 -17.08
N ASP A 499 -26.98 74.05 -17.58
CA ASP A 499 -26.62 72.76 -17.00
C ASP A 499 -25.82 72.97 -15.70
N HIS A 500 -26.35 72.45 -14.59
CA HIS A 500 -25.73 72.48 -13.27
C HIS A 500 -25.44 71.09 -12.75
N ASN A 501 -24.38 70.96 -11.96
CA ASN A 501 -24.00 69.70 -11.31
C ASN A 501 -24.52 69.63 -9.88
N ILE A 502 -25.23 68.55 -9.55
CA ILE A 502 -25.67 68.20 -8.21
C ILE A 502 -24.84 66.99 -7.77
N THR A 503 -24.18 67.09 -6.63
CA THR A 503 -23.38 65.97 -6.08
C THR A 503 -24.23 65.22 -5.07
N PHE A 504 -24.34 63.91 -5.24
CA PHE A 504 -25.07 63.03 -4.34
C PHE A 504 -24.10 62.03 -3.72
N HIS A 505 -24.01 62.05 -2.39
CA HIS A 505 -23.22 61.13 -1.59
C HIS A 505 -24.15 60.25 -0.75
N MET A 506 -23.92 58.95 -0.77
CA MET A 506 -24.56 58.01 0.14
C MET A 506 -23.49 57.32 0.94
N VAL A 507 -23.65 57.28 2.26
CA VAL A 507 -22.79 56.53 3.14
C VAL A 507 -23.59 55.65 4.09
N ILE A 508 -23.12 54.45 4.34
CA ILE A 508 -23.62 53.60 5.42
C ILE A 508 -22.70 53.75 6.62
N GLU A 509 -23.27 54.23 7.73
CA GLU A 509 -22.58 54.35 9.01
C GLU A 509 -23.34 53.57 10.07
N GLY A 510 -22.75 52.48 10.57
CA GLY A 510 -23.35 51.64 11.60
C GLY A 510 -24.65 50.96 11.12
N ASP A 511 -25.78 51.46 11.62
CA ASP A 511 -27.16 51.01 11.33
C ASP A 511 -27.99 52.06 10.58
N ALA A 512 -27.35 53.10 10.05
CA ALA A 512 -28.00 54.21 9.36
C ALA A 512 -27.51 54.37 7.92
N LEU A 513 -28.45 54.66 7.02
CA LEU A 513 -28.18 55.13 5.67
C LEU A 513 -28.22 56.66 5.66
N ILE A 514 -27.10 57.28 5.30
CA ILE A 514 -26.92 58.72 5.26
C ILE A 514 -26.82 59.17 3.81
N LEU A 515 -27.67 60.13 3.44
CA LEU A 515 -27.83 60.66 2.10
C LEU A 515 -27.51 62.14 2.14
N THR A 516 -26.56 62.59 1.32
CA THR A 516 -26.15 64.00 1.26
C THR A 516 -26.24 64.51 -0.17
N LEU A 517 -27.09 65.51 -0.37
CA LEU A 517 -27.19 66.25 -1.62
C LEU A 517 -26.46 67.59 -1.49
N GLN A 518 -25.70 67.94 -2.52
CA GLN A 518 -24.97 69.18 -2.60
C GLN A 518 -25.18 69.86 -3.96
N ASP A 519 -25.65 71.11 -3.94
CA ASP A 519 -25.92 71.91 -5.14
C ASP A 519 -25.45 73.36 -4.98
N GLU A 520 -25.30 74.08 -6.10
CA GLU A 520 -24.91 75.49 -6.15
C GLU A 520 -26.12 76.43 -6.34
N GLY A 521 -27.33 75.92 -6.11
CA GLY A 521 -28.57 76.64 -6.32
C GLY A 521 -28.84 77.77 -5.33
N ILE A 522 -30.00 78.40 -5.52
CA ILE A 522 -30.52 79.45 -4.65
C ILE A 522 -30.59 78.92 -3.21
N PRO A 523 -30.14 79.69 -2.20
CA PRO A 523 -30.20 79.26 -0.82
C PRO A 523 -31.64 78.97 -0.38
N PHE A 524 -31.89 77.70 -0.05
CA PHE A 524 -33.19 77.26 0.41
C PHE A 524 -33.01 76.21 1.50
N ASN A 525 -33.52 76.49 2.71
CA ASN A 525 -33.50 75.54 3.82
C ASN A 525 -34.85 74.79 3.87
N PRO A 526 -34.90 73.49 3.50
CA PRO A 526 -36.15 72.72 3.53
C PRO A 526 -36.73 72.57 4.94
N LEU A 527 -35.90 72.70 5.98
CA LEU A 527 -36.34 72.61 7.38
C LEU A 527 -37.25 73.76 7.80
N ASN A 528 -37.17 74.90 7.13
CA ASN A 528 -37.96 76.09 7.45
C ASN A 528 -39.40 76.07 6.89
N VAL A 529 -39.73 75.11 6.00
CA VAL A 529 -41.09 74.97 5.47
C VAL A 529 -42.03 74.51 6.59
N GLN A 530 -42.97 75.37 6.97
CA GLN A 530 -44.04 75.08 7.94
C GLN A 530 -45.38 74.87 7.22
N ILE A 531 -46.16 73.89 7.67
CA ILE A 531 -47.51 73.63 7.16
C ILE A 531 -48.44 74.76 7.65
N GLY A 532 -49.16 75.41 6.74
CA GLY A 532 -50.28 76.26 7.12
C GLY A 532 -51.32 75.47 7.91
N ARG A 533 -51.74 75.99 9.09
CA ARG A 533 -52.64 75.33 10.06
C ARG A 533 -53.71 74.44 9.40
N GLN A 534 -53.81 73.19 9.88
CA GLN A 534 -54.90 72.26 9.55
C GLN A 534 -56.25 72.94 9.78
N GLY A 535 -56.98 73.22 8.69
CA GLY A 535 -58.25 73.95 8.75
C GLY A 535 -58.78 74.44 7.41
N ARG A 536 -57.97 74.45 6.35
CA ARG A 536 -58.43 74.78 4.97
C ARG A 536 -58.63 73.52 4.11
N PRO A 537 -59.67 73.49 3.23
CA PRO A 537 -59.87 72.45 2.21
C PRO A 537 -58.61 72.21 1.38
N LEU A 538 -58.44 70.99 0.87
CA LEU A 538 -57.23 70.59 0.14
C LEU A 538 -57.00 71.46 -1.11
N GLU A 539 -58.07 71.97 -1.73
CA GLU A 539 -58.01 72.80 -2.94
C GLU A 539 -57.47 74.23 -2.70
N GLU A 540 -57.46 74.72 -1.45
CA GLU A 540 -57.05 76.08 -1.07
C GLU A 540 -55.66 76.16 -0.42
N ARG A 541 -54.93 75.04 -0.35
CA ARG A 541 -53.55 75.02 0.15
C ARG A 541 -52.62 75.44 -0.98
N ASP A 542 -51.64 76.29 -0.66
CA ASP A 542 -50.61 76.69 -1.61
C ASP A 542 -49.95 75.44 -2.22
N LYS A 543 -49.86 75.39 -3.56
CA LYS A 543 -49.44 74.22 -4.36
C LYS A 543 -47.96 73.80 -4.16
N GLY A 544 -47.28 74.21 -3.09
CA GLY A 544 -45.86 73.94 -2.86
C GLY A 544 -45.56 73.52 -1.42
N GLY A 545 -44.59 72.61 -1.24
CA GLY A 545 -44.03 72.25 0.08
C GLY A 545 -44.53 70.93 0.70
N MET A 546 -45.46 70.22 0.06
CA MET A 546 -45.91 68.89 0.51
C MET A 546 -44.79 67.85 0.42
N GLY A 547 -43.99 67.87 -0.65
CA GLY A 547 -42.86 66.94 -0.84
C GLY A 547 -41.77 67.04 0.23
N ILE A 548 -41.42 68.26 0.64
CA ILE A 548 -40.46 68.51 1.72
C ILE A 548 -41.00 68.01 3.07
N THR A 549 -42.30 68.17 3.30
CA THR A 549 -42.95 67.68 4.51
C THR A 549 -42.98 66.15 4.54
N LEU A 550 -43.22 65.51 3.39
CA LEU A 550 -43.15 64.07 3.24
C LEU A 550 -41.75 63.56 3.57
N ALA A 551 -40.70 64.16 2.98
CA ALA A 551 -39.32 63.79 3.27
C ALA A 551 -38.96 63.90 4.76
N LYS A 552 -39.42 64.96 5.46
CA LYS A 552 -39.23 65.13 6.91
C LYS A 552 -39.87 64.04 7.76
N ASN A 553 -41.00 63.49 7.32
CA ASN A 553 -41.71 62.44 8.05
C ASN A 553 -41.16 61.05 7.75
N LEU A 554 -40.55 60.86 6.57
CA LEU A 554 -39.95 59.60 6.15
C LEU A 554 -38.53 59.42 6.69
N MET A 555 -37.76 60.49 6.86
CA MET A 555 -36.38 60.43 7.38
C MET A 555 -36.34 60.61 8.90
N ASP A 556 -35.40 59.96 9.58
CA ASP A 556 -35.27 60.07 11.03
C ASP A 556 -34.59 61.39 11.45
N GLN A 557 -33.65 61.86 10.63
CA GLN A 557 -32.97 63.14 10.84
C GLN A 557 -32.69 63.82 9.50
N MET A 558 -32.86 65.14 9.47
CA MET A 558 -32.52 65.98 8.33
C MET A 558 -31.79 67.23 8.81
N GLU A 559 -30.70 67.57 8.14
CA GLU A 559 -29.85 68.72 8.45
C GLU A 559 -29.56 69.51 7.17
N TYR A 560 -29.67 70.82 7.28
CA TYR A 560 -29.30 71.73 6.20
C TYR A 560 -28.19 72.67 6.67
N ARG A 561 -27.17 72.85 5.83
CA ARG A 561 -26.19 73.91 5.97
C ARG A 561 -25.81 74.49 4.61
N ARG A 562 -25.36 75.75 4.61
CA ARG A 562 -24.76 76.38 3.44
C ARG A 562 -23.28 76.59 3.69
N GLU A 563 -22.44 76.03 2.83
CA GLU A 563 -20.98 76.06 2.99
C GLU A 563 -20.31 76.35 1.65
N ARG A 564 -19.40 77.35 1.62
CA ARG A 564 -18.65 77.75 0.41
C ARG A 564 -19.53 77.98 -0.85
N GLY A 565 -20.72 78.54 -0.65
CA GLY A 565 -21.67 78.82 -1.74
C GLY A 565 -22.57 77.66 -2.14
N LYS A 566 -22.41 76.47 -1.54
CA LYS A 566 -23.21 75.27 -1.83
C LYS A 566 -24.25 75.01 -0.76
N ASN A 567 -25.45 74.62 -1.18
CA ASN A 567 -26.45 74.03 -0.32
C ASN A 567 -26.03 72.59 -0.02
N ILE A 568 -26.06 72.18 1.26
CA ILE A 568 -25.77 70.81 1.69
C ILE A 568 -26.96 70.34 2.53
N LEU A 569 -27.68 69.35 2.01
CA LEU A 569 -28.77 68.69 2.73
C LEU A 569 -28.36 67.26 3.06
N ARG A 570 -28.24 66.95 4.36
CA ARG A 570 -27.98 65.61 4.89
C ARG A 570 -29.29 65.03 5.42
N MET A 571 -29.59 63.79 5.05
CA MET A 571 -30.74 63.02 5.51
C MET A 571 -30.26 61.67 6.04
N GLU A 572 -30.84 61.21 7.13
CA GLU A 572 -30.46 59.97 7.79
C GLU A 572 -31.70 59.11 8.05
N LYS A 573 -31.57 57.80 7.77
CA LYS A 573 -32.61 56.81 8.03
C LYS A 573 -31.97 55.54 8.61
N ARG A 574 -32.44 55.11 9.77
CA ARG A 574 -32.02 53.90 10.47
C ARG A 574 -32.78 52.70 9.93
N TYR A 575 -32.11 51.56 9.85
CA TYR A 575 -32.67 50.34 9.25
C TYR A 575 -32.60 49.10 10.14
N ARG A 576 -32.26 49.25 11.42
CA ARG A 576 -32.26 48.17 12.42
C ARG A 576 -33.17 48.46 13.59
#